data_AF-A0A2E9VMX6-F1
#
_entry.id   AF-A0A2E9VMX6-F1
#
_cell.length_a   1.000
_cell.length_b   1.000
_cell.length_c   1.000
_cell.angle_alpha   90.00
_cell.angle_beta   90.00
_cell.angle_gamma   90.00
#
_symmetry.space_group_name_H-M   'P 1'
#
loop_
_entity.id
_entity.type
_entity.pdbx_description
1 polymer ?
#
loop_
_entity_poly.entity_id
_entity_poly.type
_entity_poly.pdbx_seq_one_letter_code
_entity_poly.pdbx_strand_id
1 'polypeptide(L)'
;LADDHRNAYRFAEEISQVPGLTVPLNEVETNIVFIKVSEELGTAEEIATRFAALGLKMYDIGPQRIRAVFHRDIDADMTEQAAKIVQQAIAAAV
;
A
#
# COMPACT_ATOMS: atom_id res chain seq x y z
N LEU A 1 -18.69 -0.22 0.60
CA LEU A 1 -18.40 -0.34 -0.85
C LEU A 1 -17.96 0.99 -1.46
N ALA A 2 -18.83 2.01 -1.56
CA ALA A 2 -18.41 3.33 -2.07
C ALA A 2 -17.30 3.96 -1.20
N ASP A 3 -17.39 3.78 0.12
CA ASP A 3 -16.37 4.25 1.05
C ASP A 3 -15.07 3.45 0.94
N ASP A 4 -15.16 2.12 0.77
CA ASP A 4 -14.01 1.22 0.58
C ASP A 4 -13.22 1.61 -0.69
N HIS A 5 -13.91 1.91 -1.79
CA HIS A 5 -13.28 2.36 -3.04
C HIS A 5 -12.64 3.74 -2.88
N ARG A 6 -13.31 4.67 -2.18
CA ARG A 6 -12.77 6.00 -1.89
C ARG A 6 -11.51 5.91 -1.02
N ASN A 7 -11.52 5.05 -0.01
CA ASN A 7 -10.37 4.83 0.86
C ASN A 7 -9.22 4.15 0.11
N ALA A 8 -9.52 3.15 -0.71
CA ALA A 8 -8.53 2.51 -1.58
C ALA A 8 -7.86 3.53 -2.53
N TYR A 9 -8.67 4.39 -3.17
CA TYR A 9 -8.15 5.42 -4.07
C TYR A 9 -7.28 6.45 -3.34
N ARG A 10 -7.73 6.96 -2.19
CA ARG A 10 -6.96 7.91 -1.37
C ARG A 10 -5.62 7.33 -0.92
N PHE A 11 -5.64 6.11 -0.40
CA PHE A 11 -4.43 5.40 -0.04
C PHE A 11 -3.48 5.28 -1.24
N ALA A 12 -4.00 4.84 -2.39
CA ALA A 12 -3.22 4.70 -3.62
C ALA A 12 -2.59 6.03 -4.07
N GLU A 13 -3.36 7.12 -4.03
CA GLU A 13 -2.89 8.48 -4.35
C GLU A 13 -1.74 8.90 -3.44
N GLU A 14 -1.88 8.72 -2.12
CA GLU A 14 -0.83 9.08 -1.17
C GLU A 14 0.46 8.28 -1.37
N ILE A 15 0.35 6.96 -1.50
CA ILE A 15 1.55 6.11 -1.63
C ILE A 15 2.18 6.17 -3.03
N SER A 16 1.46 6.69 -4.03
CA SER A 16 2.01 6.93 -5.38
C SER A 16 3.16 7.95 -5.38
N GLN A 17 3.25 8.76 -4.33
CA GLN A 17 4.30 9.76 -4.14
C GLN A 17 5.55 9.20 -3.44
N VAL A 18 5.51 7.94 -2.99
CA VAL A 18 6.63 7.31 -2.27
C VAL A 18 7.67 6.81 -3.28
N PRO A 19 8.92 7.31 -3.24
CA PRO A 19 9.98 6.84 -4.13
C PRO A 19 10.19 5.34 -4.04
N GLY A 20 10.30 4.69 -5.20
CA GLY A 20 10.48 3.24 -5.32
C GLY A 20 9.18 2.43 -5.23
N LEU A 21 8.02 3.06 -5.01
CA LEU A 21 6.72 2.43 -5.20
C LEU A 21 6.06 2.94 -6.48
N THR A 22 5.31 2.07 -7.16
CA THR A 22 4.48 2.44 -8.31
C THR A 22 3.07 1.91 -8.10
N VAL A 23 2.09 2.80 -8.22
CA VAL A 23 0.67 2.47 -8.09
C VAL A 23 -0.10 3.03 -9.28
N PRO A 24 -0.63 2.17 -10.18
CA PRO A 24 -1.45 2.61 -11.29
C PRO A 24 -2.83 3.02 -10.77
N LEU A 25 -3.03 4.33 -10.52
CA LEU A 25 -4.29 4.86 -9.97
C LEU A 25 -5.51 4.56 -10.84
N ASN A 26 -5.30 4.44 -12.15
CA ASN A 26 -6.33 4.06 -13.12
C ASN A 26 -6.79 2.60 -12.99
N GLU A 27 -6.05 1.75 -12.27
CA GLU A 27 -6.43 0.36 -11.99
C GLU A 27 -7.12 0.21 -10.62
N VAL A 28 -7.24 1.30 -9.84
CA VAL A 28 -7.93 1.31 -8.54
C VAL A 28 -9.41 1.56 -8.76
N GLU A 29 -10.11 0.55 -9.28
CA GLU A 29 -11.55 0.62 -9.58
C GLU A 29 -12.43 0.05 -8.46
N THR A 30 -11.82 -0.65 -7.50
CA THR A 30 -12.52 -1.40 -6.44
C THR A 30 -11.92 -1.11 -5.07
N ASN A 31 -12.09 -2.04 -4.13
CA ASN A 31 -11.47 -2.04 -2.82
C ASN A 31 -10.04 -2.61 -2.82
N ILE A 32 -9.40 -2.80 -3.98
CA ILE A 32 -8.08 -3.41 -4.10
C ILE A 32 -7.09 -2.44 -4.73
N VAL A 33 -5.90 -2.33 -4.13
CA VAL A 33 -4.78 -1.55 -4.66
C VAL A 33 -3.61 -2.48 -4.91
N PHE A 34 -3.09 -2.45 -6.13
CA PHE A 34 -1.84 -3.14 -6.47
C PHE A 34 -0.68 -2.16 -6.41
N ILE A 35 0.36 -2.56 -5.68
CA ILE A 35 1.56 -1.78 -5.47
C ILE A 35 2.70 -2.56 -6.10
N LYS A 36 3.43 -1.92 -7.00
CA LYS A 36 4.70 -2.46 -7.50
C LYS A 36 5.85 -1.87 -6.69
N VAL A 37 6.73 -2.74 -6.23
CA VAL A 37 7.94 -2.40 -5.48
C VAL A 37 9.12 -2.36 -6.45
N SER A 38 10.00 -1.37 -6.31
CA SER A 38 11.27 -1.30 -7.05
C SER A 38 12.24 -2.33 -6.50
N GLU A 39 13.02 -2.98 -7.37
CA GLU A 39 14.05 -3.94 -6.97
C GLU A 39 15.11 -3.32 -6.04
N GLU A 40 15.30 -2.00 -6.11
CA GLU A 40 16.20 -1.24 -5.23
C GLU A 40 15.74 -1.23 -3.76
N LEU A 41 14.44 -1.37 -3.51
CA LEU A 41 13.88 -1.43 -2.16
C LEU A 41 13.91 -2.85 -1.56
N GLY A 42 14.17 -3.86 -2.39
CA GLY A 42 14.10 -5.28 -2.07
C GLY A 42 12.92 -5.97 -2.75
N THR A 43 12.48 -7.09 -2.19
CA THR A 43 11.34 -7.88 -2.67
C THR A 43 10.03 -7.43 -2.03
N ALA A 44 8.91 -7.75 -2.68
CA ALA A 44 7.57 -7.50 -2.14
C ALA A 44 7.34 -8.21 -0.79
N GLU A 45 7.90 -9.40 -0.59
CA GLU A 45 7.83 -10.14 0.68
C GLU A 45 8.53 -9.39 1.81
N GLU A 46 9.75 -8.89 1.56
CA GLU A 46 10.51 -8.11 2.54
C GLU A 46 9.79 -6.81 2.90
N ILE A 47 9.24 -6.10 1.90
CA ILE A 47 8.48 -4.87 2.12
C ILE A 47 7.16 -5.15 2.86
N ALA A 48 6.42 -6.19 2.49
CA ALA A 48 5.20 -6.59 3.20
C ALA A 48 5.50 -6.97 4.66
N THR A 49 6.63 -7.63 4.92
CA THR A 49 7.10 -7.94 6.28
C THR A 49 7.40 -6.67 7.08
N ARG A 50 8.02 -5.66 6.48
CA ARG A 50 8.25 -4.35 7.11
C ARG A 50 6.95 -3.62 7.45
N PHE A 51 5.98 -3.62 6.53
CA PHE A 51 4.65 -3.07 6.81
C PHE A 51 3.99 -3.80 8.00
N ALA A 52 4.07 -5.13 8.03
CA ALA A 52 3.47 -5.94 9.09
C ALA A 52 4.11 -5.67 10.46
N ALA A 53 5.43 -5.42 10.51
CA ALA A 53 6.13 -5.03 11.73
C ALA A 53 5.65 -3.69 12.31
N LEU A 54 5.09 -2.81 11.46
CA LEU A 54 4.47 -1.54 11.85
C LEU A 54 2.94 -1.63 12.02
N GLY A 55 2.39 -2.85 11.99
CA GLY A 55 0.96 -3.11 12.19
C GLY A 55 0.10 -3.04 10.92
N LEU A 56 0.70 -2.88 9.74
CA LEU A 56 0.00 -2.83 8.46
C LEU A 56 0.17 -4.12 7.68
N LYS A 57 -0.89 -4.94 7.58
CA LYS A 57 -0.84 -6.20 6.84
C LYS A 57 -1.28 -6.01 5.39
N MET A 58 -0.45 -6.48 4.47
CA MET A 58 -0.76 -6.58 3.04
C MET A 58 -0.23 -7.92 2.50
N TYR A 59 -0.70 -8.33 1.32
CA TYR A 59 -0.30 -9.59 0.72
C TYR A 59 0.71 -9.34 -0.39
N ASP A 60 1.91 -9.91 -0.32
CA ASP A 60 2.72 -10.10 -1.52
C ASP A 60 2.02 -11.11 -2.44
N ILE A 61 2.05 -10.85 -3.75
CA ILE A 61 1.41 -11.69 -4.77
C ILE A 61 2.36 -11.93 -5.95
N GLY A 62 3.66 -11.87 -5.68
CA GLY A 62 4.73 -12.02 -6.65
C GLY A 62 5.98 -11.26 -6.21
N PRO A 63 7.11 -11.39 -6.93
CA PRO A 63 8.42 -10.90 -6.48
C PRO A 63 8.47 -9.42 -6.16
N GLN A 64 7.68 -8.61 -6.88
CA GLN A 64 7.66 -7.15 -6.78
C GLN A 64 6.24 -6.58 -6.73
N ARG A 65 5.24 -7.37 -6.31
CA ARG A 65 3.85 -6.93 -6.31
C ARG A 65 3.19 -7.22 -4.96
N ILE A 66 2.62 -6.17 -4.37
CA ILE A 66 1.84 -6.21 -3.13
C ILE A 66 0.38 -5.88 -3.48
N ARG A 67 -0.56 -6.54 -2.79
CA ARG A 67 -2.00 -6.32 -2.86
C ARG A 67 -2.50 -5.84 -1.51
N ALA A 68 -2.96 -4.59 -1.48
CA ALA A 68 -3.73 -4.04 -0.37
C ALA A 68 -5.23 -4.24 -0.63
N VAL A 69 -5.99 -4.59 0.41
CA VAL A 69 -7.43 -4.85 0.32
C VAL A 69 -8.14 -4.02 1.38
N PHE A 70 -9.07 -3.20 0.93
CA PHE A 70 -9.95 -2.39 1.75
C PHE A 70 -11.26 -3.13 2.01
N HIS A 71 -11.84 -2.92 3.18
CA HIS A 71 -13.16 -3.44 3.54
C HIS A 71 -13.91 -2.40 4.38
N ARG A 72 -15.20 -2.66 4.63
CA ARG A 72 -16.13 -1.75 5.31
C ARG A 72 -15.70 -1.24 6.70
N ASP A 73 -14.74 -1.89 7.34
CA ASP A 73 -14.27 -1.52 8.68
C ASP A 73 -13.02 -0.64 8.64
N ILE A 74 -12.56 -0.27 7.44
CA ILE A 74 -11.46 0.66 7.24
C ILE A 74 -12.05 2.04 6.98
N ASP A 75 -11.81 2.96 7.91
CA ASP A 75 -12.20 4.37 7.79
C ASP A 75 -11.08 5.23 7.20
N ALA A 76 -11.34 6.55 7.11
CA ALA A 76 -10.39 7.51 6.57
C ALA A 76 -9.13 7.66 7.43
N ASP A 77 -9.26 7.63 8.76
CA ASP A 77 -8.13 7.80 9.68
C ASP A 77 -7.19 6.59 9.60
N MET A 78 -7.75 5.39 9.51
CA MET A 78 -7.00 4.15 9.26
C MET A 78 -6.29 4.18 7.90
N THR A 79 -6.93 4.76 6.89
CA THR A 79 -6.38 4.92 5.54
C THR A 79 -5.16 5.84 5.55
N GLU A 80 -5.27 7.01 6.18
CA GLU A 80 -4.15 7.96 6.35
C GLU A 80 -3.02 7.34 7.18
N GLN A 81 -3.36 6.61 8.25
CA GLN A 81 -2.38 5.93 9.08
C GLN A 81 -1.64 4.84 8.30
N ALA A 82 -2.34 4.08 7.45
CA ALA A 82 -1.72 3.09 6.57
C ALA A 82 -0.73 3.72 5.59
N ALA A 83 -1.10 4.84 4.95
CA ALA A 83 -0.20 5.55 4.04
C ALA A 83 1.05 6.09 4.76
N LYS A 84 0.90 6.61 5.99
CA LYS A 84 2.05 7.01 6.84
C LYS A 84 2.96 5.84 7.18
N ILE A 85 2.40 4.67 7.52
CA ILE A 85 3.19 3.46 7.78
C ILE A 85 3.99 3.05 6.54
N VAL A 86 3.38 3.12 5.34
CA VAL A 86 4.09 2.84 4.08
C VAL A 86 5.27 3.80 3.91
N GLN A 87 5.05 5.10 4.06
CA GLN A 87 6.10 6.12 3.95
C GLN A 87 7.24 5.85 4.95
N GLN A 88 6.92 5.52 6.21
CA GLN A 88 7.91 5.22 7.25
C GLN A 88 8.72 3.95 6.94
N ALA A 89 8.05 2.88 6.50
CA ALA A 89 8.71 1.61 6.18
C ALA A 89 9.67 1.74 5.00
N ILE A 90 9.35 2.55 4.00
CA ILE A 90 10.23 2.79 2.86
C ILE A 90 11.36 3.76 3.20
N ALA A 91 11.10 4.82 3.97
CA ALA A 91 12.15 5.75 4.39
C ALA A 91 13.25 5.09 5.24
N ALA A 92 12.90 4.07 6.03
CA ALA A 92 13.87 3.28 6.80
C ALA A 92 14.73 2.31 5.95
N ALA A 93 14.41 2.16 4.66
CA ALA A 93 15.12 1.27 3.74
C ALA A 93 16.26 1.96 2.97
N VAL A 94 16.36 3.29 3.08
CA VAL A 94 17.32 4.14 2.35
C VAL A 94 18.49 4.53 3.24
#